data_AF-A0A165Y3B9-F1
#
_entry.id   AF-A0A165Y3B9-F1
#
_cell.length_a   1.000
_cell.length_b   1.000
_cell.length_c   1.000
_cell.angle_alpha   90.00
_cell.angle_beta   90.00
_cell.angle_gamma   90.00
#
_symmetry.space_group_name_H-M   'P 1'
#
loop_
_entity.id
_entity.type
_entity.pdbx_description
1 polymer ?
#
loop_
_entity_poly.entity_id
_entity_poly.type
_entity_poly.pdbx_seq_one_letter_code
_entity_poly.pdbx_strand_id
1 'polypeptide(L)' 'GHAPLRQHLHRIKCAESPICPDCESGQETVAHFLIFCPALERHRRSLIYELKRDAKILEILLDSKDA' A
#
# COMPACT_ATOMS: atom_id res chain seq x y z
N GLY A 1 -1.22 12.79 6.71
CA GLY A 1 -1.68 11.80 7.70
C GLY A 1 -0.93 10.50 7.51
N HIS A 2 -0.63 9.76 8.58
CA HIS A 2 0.05 8.45 8.49
C HIS A 2 -0.99 7.32 8.53
N ALA A 3 -0.95 6.41 7.56
CA ALA A 3 -1.79 5.22 7.56
C ALA A 3 -1.20 4.17 8.53
N PRO A 4 -1.98 3.62 9.48
CA PRO A 4 -1.48 2.65 10.46
C PRO A 4 -1.40 1.24 9.85
N LEU A 5 -0.39 1.00 9.01
CA LEU A 5 -0.22 -0.28 8.33
C LEU A 5 0.24 -1.39 9.30
N ARG A 6 -0.25 -2.62 9.08
CA ARG A 6 -0.02 -3.74 10.02
C ARG A 6 1.43 -4.08 10.25
N GLN A 7 2.31 -3.94 9.26
CA GLN A 7 3.75 -4.16 9.48
C GLN A 7 4.31 -3.24 10.57
N HIS A 8 3.94 -1.96 10.54
CA HIS A 8 4.38 -0.99 11.55
C HIS A 8 3.75 -1.30 12.91
N LEU A 9 2.44 -1.53 12.94
CA LEU A 9 1.72 -1.84 14.17
C LEU A 9 2.26 -3.10 14.87
N HIS A 10 2.55 -4.15 14.10
CA HIS A 10 3.15 -5.38 14.65
C HIS A 10 4.54 -5.12 15.24
N ARG A 11 5.37 -4.30 14.57
CA ARG A 11 6.70 -3.93 15.08
C ARG A 11 6.64 -3.23 16.44
N ILE A 12 5.63 -2.39 16.67
CA ILE A 12 5.41 -1.70 17.96
C ILE A 12 4.51 -2.49 18.92
N LYS A 13 4.20 -3.75 18.61
CA LYS A 13 3.34 -4.65 19.41
C LYS A 13 1.89 -4.17 19.59
N CYS A 14 1.39 -3.34 18.67
CA CYS A 14 0.00 -2.88 18.63
C CYS A 14 -0.90 -3.73 17.70
N ALA A 15 -0.34 -4.67 16.96
CA ALA A 15 -1.08 -5.67 16.19
C ALA A 15 -0.47 -7.06 16.39
N GLU A 16 -1.30 -8.09 16.37
CA GLU A 16 -0.88 -9.49 16.57
C GLU A 16 -0.10 -10.06 15.39
N SER A 17 -0.31 -9.52 14.18
CA SER A 17 0.31 -10.03 12.96
C SER A 17 0.59 -8.88 11.98
N PRO A 18 1.72 -8.94 11.22
CA PRO A 18 2.03 -7.98 10.17
C PRO A 18 1.27 -8.25 8.87
N ILE A 19 0.50 -9.35 8.78
CA ILE A 19 -0.19 -9.79 7.56
C ILE A 19 -1.37 -8.88 7.22
N CYS A 20 -1.50 -8.53 5.94
CA CYS A 20 -2.60 -7.73 5.41
C CYS A 20 -3.95 -8.42 5.67
N PRO A 21 -4.92 -7.75 6.31
CA PRO A 21 -6.23 -8.33 6.58
C PRO A 21 -7.11 -8.43 5.34
N ASP A 22 -6.85 -7.65 4.29
CA ASP A 22 -7.64 -7.66 3.06
C ASP A 22 -7.30 -8.83 2.13
N CYS A 23 -6.03 -9.21 2.05
CA CYS A 23 -5.58 -10.29 1.14
C CYS A 23 -5.01 -11.52 1.83
N GLU A 24 -4.72 -11.43 3.13
CA GLU A 24 -4.26 -12.53 4.00
C GLU A 24 -2.97 -13.24 3.54
N SER A 25 -2.25 -12.67 2.57
CA SER A 25 -1.13 -13.35 1.90
C SER A 25 0.23 -12.67 2.12
N GLY A 26 0.26 -11.33 2.20
CA GLY A 26 1.50 -10.57 2.34
C GLY A 26 1.55 -9.75 3.63
N GLN A 27 2.75 -9.37 4.06
CA GLN A 27 2.88 -8.32 5.08
C GLN A 27 2.34 -7.01 4.53
N GLU A 28 1.56 -6.30 5.34
CA GLU A 28 1.02 -4.99 4.96
C GLU A 28 2.07 -3.90 5.14
N THR A 29 2.89 -3.75 4.09
CA THR A 29 3.84 -2.63 3.92
C THR A 29 3.19 -1.53 3.07
N VAL A 30 3.82 -0.35 3.00
CA VAL A 30 3.35 0.74 2.13
C VAL A 30 3.27 0.28 0.68
N ALA A 31 4.31 -0.41 0.19
CA ALA A 31 4.33 -0.93 -1.16
C ALA A 31 3.25 -2.00 -1.39
N HIS A 32 3.03 -2.89 -0.40
CA HIS A 32 1.95 -3.87 -0.50
C HIS A 32 0.59 -3.16 -0.60
N PHE A 33 0.28 -2.26 0.33
CA PHE A 33 -1.00 -1.54 0.35
C PHE A 33 -1.25 -0.73 -0.93
N LEU A 34 -0.25 0.06 -1.37
CA LEU A 34 -0.40 0.98 -2.49
C LEU A 34 -0.20 0.34 -3.87
N ILE A 35 0.46 -0.82 -3.99
CA ILE A 35 0.86 -1.34 -5.31
C ILE A 35 0.45 -2.80 -5.49
N PHE A 36 0.74 -3.66 -4.51
CA PHE A 36 0.71 -5.12 -4.71
C PHE A 36 -0.51 -5.84 -4.14
N CYS A 37 -1.26 -5.22 -3.23
CA CYS A 37 -2.37 -5.90 -2.54
C CYS A 37 -3.49 -6.21 -3.55
N PRO A 38 -3.79 -7.49 -3.85
CA PRO A 38 -4.77 -7.84 -4.88
C PRO A 38 -6.19 -7.41 -4.50
N ALA A 39 -6.54 -7.43 -3.22
CA ALA A 39 -7.83 -6.98 -2.71
C ALA A 39 -8.10 -5.49 -3.02
N LEU A 40 -7.05 -4.69 -3.15
CA LEU A 40 -7.13 -3.26 -3.44
C LEU A 40 -6.94 -2.92 -4.93
N GLU A 41 -6.85 -3.91 -5.82
CA GLU A 41 -6.65 -3.68 -7.26
C GLU A 41 -7.74 -2.79 -7.86
N ARG A 42 -9.01 -3.01 -7.47
CA ARG A 42 -10.14 -2.21 -7.94
C ARG A 42 -10.00 -0.73 -7.56
N HIS A 43 -9.54 -0.44 -6.35
CA HIS A 43 -9.34 0.92 -5.85
C HIS A 43 -8.24 1.65 -6.64
N ARG A 44 -7.23 0.92 -7.11
CA ARG A 44 -6.11 1.47 -7.88
C ARG A 44 -6.35 1.54 -9.38
N ARG A 45 -7.49 1.05 -9.89
CA ARG A 45 -7.73 0.94 -11.32
C ARG A 45 -7.58 2.26 -12.06
N SER A 46 -8.13 3.35 -11.51
CA SER A 46 -8.00 4.68 -12.11
C SER A 46 -6.55 5.16 -12.08
N LEU A 47 -5.85 4.96 -10.97
CA LEU A 47 -4.43 5.32 -10.83
C LEU A 47 -3.54 4.58 -11.83
N ILE A 48 -3.77 3.27 -12.01
CA ILE A 48 -3.06 2.44 -12.98
C ILE A 48 -3.35 2.90 -14.42
N TYR A 49 -4.57 3.35 -14.70
CA TYR A 49 -4.92 3.86 -16.02
C TYR A 49 -4.18 5.16 -16.35
N GLU A 50 -4.15 6.10 -15.39
CA GLU A 50 -3.52 7.42 -15.55
C GLU A 50 -1.97 7.31 -15.63
N LEU A 51 -1.37 6.59 -14.68
CA LEU A 51 0.09 6.52 -14.51
C LEU A 51 0.74 5.31 -15.22
N LYS A 52 -0.05 4.36 -15.72
CA LYS A 52 0.43 3.17 -16.45
C LYS A 52 1.48 2.38 -15.65
N ARG A 53 2.72 2.32 -16.14
CA ARG A 53 3.83 1.60 -15.49
C ARG A 53 4.31 2.30 -14.24
N ASP A 54 4.17 3.62 -14.20
CA ASP A 54 4.60 4.45 -13.08
C ASP A 54 3.71 4.25 -11.85
N ALA A 55 2.49 3.72 -12.02
CA ALA A 55 1.60 3.31 -10.93
C ALA A 55 2.18 2.20 -10.02
N LYS A 56 3.33 1.61 -10.40
CA LYS A 56 4.02 0.58 -9.60
C LYS A 56 5.34 1.07 -9.01
N ILE A 57 5.68 2.34 -9.19
CA ILE A 57 6.91 2.93 -8.68
C ILE A 57 6.55 3.75 -7.44
N LEU A 58 6.93 3.24 -6.27
CA LEU A 58 6.55 3.85 -4.99
C LEU A 58 7.02 5.30 -4.87
N GLU A 59 8.20 5.61 -5.39
CA GLU A 59 8.73 6.98 -5.42
C GLU A 59 7.82 7.91 -6.20
N ILE A 60 7.29 7.51 -7.35
CA ILE A 60 6.39 8.35 -8.16
C ILE A 60 5.04 8.54 -7.46
N LEU A 61 4.53 7.51 -6.77
CA LEU A 61 3.27 7.59 -6.03
C LEU A 61 3.35 8.48 -4.78
N LEU A 62 4.54 8.62 -4.21
CA LEU A 62 4.79 9.37 -2.98
C LEU A 62 5.51 10.70 -3.22
N ASP A 63 5.98 10.94 -4.45
CA ASP A 63 6.62 12.20 -4.84
C ASP A 63 5.61 13.32 -4.71
N SER A 64 5.93 14.26 -3.83
CA SER A 64 5.15 15.45 -3.61
C SER A 64 5.65 16.51 -4.57
N LYS A 65 5.32 16.41 -5.85
CA LYS A 65 5.40 17.58 -6.74
C LYS A 65 4.09 18.33 -6.58
N ASP A 66 4.19 19.48 -5.94
CA ASP A 66 3.13 20.15 -5.20
C ASP A 66 1.83 20.38 -6.00
N ALA A 67 0.72 20.20 -5.28
CA ALA A 67 -0.62 20.65 -5.64
C ALA A 67 -0.74 22.18 -5.65
#